data_AF-A0A5N6SG30-F1
#
_entry.id   AF-A0A5N6SG30-F1
#
_cell.length_a   1.000
_cell.length_b   1.000
_cell.length_c   1.000
_cell.angle_alpha   90.00
_cell.angle_beta   90.00
_cell.angle_gamma   90.00
#
_symmetry.space_group_name_H-M   'P 1'
#
loop_
_entity.id
_entity.type
_entity.pdbx_description
1 polymer ?
#
loop_
_entity_poly.entity_id
_entity_poly.type
_entity_poly.pdbx_seq_one_letter_code
_entity_poly.pdbx_strand_id
1 'polypeptide(L)'
;MASPSACARSIRISLFSYGHANGPIVQQHTREARCHKTLAYNIRHLPNPPRHLRLKATGLSRRLQKEFLQNDNVEAFLAKVQREISDVAKEECDRLLYSTEQDENNQGSEEANARSDLNTHSSEEAAVEGADIDIVVTICCEEGRHRSVAFVEELARRLAMFKHGDGSSQHWQLNINITHRDIGDLEDCEQSLGQNKRPNKVQAKARQRERREKGNRYESHLED
;
A
#
# COMPACT_ATOMS: atom_id res chain seq x y z
N MET A 1 38.10 -7.41 18.93
CA MET A 1 36.79 -6.94 19.41
C MET A 1 35.88 -6.87 18.20
N ALA A 2 34.93 -7.80 18.09
CA ALA A 2 33.94 -7.78 17.01
C ALA A 2 32.88 -6.74 17.40
N SER A 3 32.75 -5.68 16.60
CA SER A 3 31.64 -4.75 16.72
C SER A 3 30.34 -5.53 16.55
N PRO A 4 29.28 -5.28 17.35
CA PRO A 4 27.98 -5.85 17.07
C PRO A 4 27.58 -5.37 15.68
N SER A 5 27.46 -6.33 14.75
CA SER A 5 26.93 -6.06 13.42
C SER A 5 25.52 -5.55 13.62
N ALA A 6 25.30 -4.23 13.52
CA ALA A 6 23.97 -3.66 13.49
C ALA A 6 23.21 -4.41 12.38
N CYS A 7 22.22 -5.21 12.74
CA CYS A 7 21.46 -5.98 11.76
C CYS A 7 20.64 -5.00 10.91
N ALA A 8 20.66 -5.13 9.59
CA ALA A 8 19.83 -4.34 8.69
C ALA A 8 18.37 -4.55 9.06
N ARG A 9 17.62 -3.51 9.37
CA ARG A 9 16.17 -3.66 9.51
C ARG A 9 15.52 -3.87 8.16
N SER A 10 14.59 -4.81 8.10
CA SER A 10 13.85 -5.10 6.88
C SER A 10 12.51 -4.37 6.89
N ILE A 11 12.26 -3.56 5.85
CA ILE A 11 10.99 -2.85 5.66
C ILE A 11 10.36 -3.34 4.38
N ARG A 12 9.11 -3.80 4.48
CA ARG A 12 8.27 -4.16 3.34
C ARG A 12 7.20 -3.10 3.15
N ILE A 13 7.13 -2.53 1.95
CA ILE A 13 6.08 -1.59 1.56
C ILE A 13 5.24 -2.24 0.47
N SER A 14 3.97 -2.48 0.75
CA SER A 14 3.02 -3.04 -0.22
C SER A 14 2.08 -1.95 -0.72
N LEU A 15 2.25 -1.56 -1.98
CA LEU A 15 1.50 -0.50 -2.65
C LEU A 15 0.35 -1.09 -3.47
N PHE A 16 -0.87 -0.70 -3.15
CA PHE A 16 -2.07 -1.16 -3.86
C PHE A 16 -2.77 -0.03 -4.56
N SER A 17 -3.10 -0.22 -5.83
CA SER A 17 -4.01 0.65 -6.54
C SER A 17 -5.38 0.00 -6.71
N TYR A 18 -6.45 0.74 -6.47
CA TYR A 18 -7.81 0.23 -6.69
C TYR A 18 -8.85 1.30 -7.05
N GLY A 19 -10.03 0.85 -7.45
CA GLY A 19 -11.21 1.62 -7.81
C GLY A 19 -12.20 1.60 -6.66
N HIS A 20 -12.60 2.80 -6.22
CA HIS A 20 -13.62 3.00 -5.21
C HIS A 20 -14.95 2.32 -5.58
N ALA A 21 -15.28 2.26 -6.86
CA ALA A 21 -16.48 1.57 -7.36
C ALA A 21 -16.53 0.07 -7.01
N ASN A 22 -15.37 -0.56 -6.80
CA ASN A 22 -15.23 -1.99 -6.48
C ASN A 22 -14.99 -2.23 -4.97
N GLY A 23 -15.15 -1.19 -4.13
CA GLY A 23 -14.99 -1.27 -2.67
C GLY A 23 -13.53 -1.13 -2.18
N PRO A 24 -13.31 -0.96 -0.88
CA PRO A 24 -11.96 -0.89 -0.29
C PRO A 24 -11.22 -2.23 -0.43
N ILE A 25 -9.90 -2.20 -0.26
CA ILE A 25 -9.10 -3.42 -0.15
C ILE A 25 -9.24 -3.92 1.29
N VAL A 26 -9.74 -5.15 1.44
CA VAL A 26 -9.74 -5.86 2.73
C VAL A 26 -8.48 -6.72 2.74
N GLN A 27 -7.50 -6.33 3.53
CA GLN A 27 -6.32 -7.16 3.73
C GLN A 27 -6.50 -8.09 4.92
N GLN A 28 -6.02 -9.31 4.76
CA GLN A 28 -5.76 -10.21 5.87
C GLN A 28 -4.35 -9.89 6.37
N HIS A 29 -4.22 -9.53 7.64
CA HIS A 29 -2.91 -9.27 8.23
C HIS A 29 -2.06 -10.54 8.14
N THR A 30 -0.99 -10.50 7.35
CA THR A 30 0.00 -11.58 7.34
C THR A 30 0.70 -11.55 8.69
N ARG A 31 0.59 -12.65 9.45
CA ARG A 31 0.92 -12.76 10.89
C ARG A 31 2.44 -12.70 11.19
N GLU A 32 3.24 -12.19 10.26
CA GLU A 32 4.69 -12.43 10.19
C GLU A 32 5.54 -11.17 10.46
N ALA A 33 4.95 -9.97 10.39
CA ALA A 33 5.69 -8.73 10.68
C ALA A 33 5.56 -8.33 12.16
N ARG A 34 6.67 -7.83 12.76
CA ARG A 34 6.65 -7.32 14.14
C ARG A 34 5.79 -6.05 14.27
N CYS A 35 5.78 -5.23 13.23
CA CYS A 35 4.90 -4.09 13.12
C CYS A 35 4.16 -4.06 11.78
N HIS A 36 2.89 -3.68 11.83
CA HIS A 36 2.06 -3.48 10.66
C HIS A 36 1.37 -2.10 10.69
N LYS A 37 1.47 -1.34 9.59
CA LYS A 37 0.81 -0.04 9.40
C LYS A 37 0.07 0.00 8.08
N THR A 38 -1.11 0.62 8.08
CA THR A 38 -1.93 0.80 6.87
C THR A 38 -2.19 2.27 6.63
N LEU A 39 -1.86 2.75 5.43
CA LEU A 39 -2.13 4.10 4.94
C LEU A 39 -3.11 4.02 3.77
N ALA A 40 -4.15 4.85 3.77
CA ALA A 40 -5.20 4.83 2.75
C ALA A 40 -5.43 6.21 2.17
N TYR A 41 -5.34 6.34 0.85
CA TYR A 41 -5.42 7.61 0.13
C TYR A 41 -6.49 7.58 -0.96
N ASN A 42 -7.42 8.54 -0.90
CA ASN A 42 -8.41 8.77 -1.94
C ASN A 42 -7.97 9.93 -2.84
N ILE A 43 -7.57 9.60 -4.07
CA ILE A 43 -7.05 10.57 -5.03
C ILE A 43 -8.08 11.00 -6.08
N ARG A 44 -9.38 10.80 -5.82
CA ARG A 44 -10.44 11.19 -6.77
C ARG A 44 -10.55 12.69 -6.99
N HIS A 45 -10.03 13.48 -6.06
CA HIS A 45 -9.94 14.93 -6.15
C HIS A 45 -8.84 15.41 -7.13
N LEU A 46 -7.87 14.55 -7.47
CA LEU A 46 -6.82 14.87 -8.44
C LEU A 46 -7.35 14.92 -9.87
N PRO A 47 -6.73 15.74 -10.75
CA PRO A 47 -7.17 15.90 -12.14
C PRO A 47 -7.26 14.57 -12.87
N ASN A 48 -8.27 14.46 -13.73
CA ASN A 48 -8.50 13.25 -14.50
C ASN A 48 -7.67 13.30 -15.79
N PRO A 49 -6.93 12.23 -16.16
CA PRO A 49 -6.21 12.20 -17.42
C PRO A 49 -7.12 12.46 -18.64
N PRO A 50 -6.59 13.01 -19.75
CA PRO A 50 -7.36 13.27 -20.95
C PRO A 50 -8.17 12.06 -21.42
N ARG A 51 -9.43 12.29 -21.82
CA ARG A 51 -10.37 11.22 -22.18
C ARG A 51 -9.83 10.29 -23.27
N HIS A 52 -9.17 10.84 -24.27
CA HIS A 52 -8.64 10.07 -25.41
C HIS A 52 -7.54 9.09 -24.98
N LEU A 53 -6.79 9.38 -23.91
CA LEU A 53 -5.80 8.46 -23.33
C LEU A 53 -6.47 7.38 -22.49
N ARG A 54 -7.45 7.77 -21.66
CA ARG A 54 -8.18 6.82 -20.78
C ARG A 54 -8.92 5.72 -21.53
N LEU A 55 -9.35 5.99 -22.77
CA LEU A 55 -10.02 5.00 -23.61
C LEU A 55 -9.10 3.89 -24.10
N LYS A 56 -7.81 4.19 -24.31
CA LYS A 56 -6.86 3.30 -24.98
C LYS A 56 -5.79 2.73 -24.05
N ALA A 57 -5.63 3.32 -22.87
CA ALA A 57 -4.52 3.03 -21.98
C ALA A 57 -4.96 2.97 -20.52
N THR A 58 -4.13 2.31 -19.72
CA THR A 58 -4.20 2.29 -18.26
C THR A 58 -3.11 3.19 -17.67
N GLY A 59 -3.06 3.31 -16.35
CA GLY A 59 -2.01 4.03 -15.64
C GLY A 59 -0.61 3.42 -15.76
N LEU A 60 -0.46 2.26 -16.41
CA LEU A 60 0.84 1.67 -16.76
C LEU A 60 1.47 2.33 -18.00
N SER A 61 0.65 2.97 -18.84
CA SER A 61 1.15 3.62 -20.07
C SER A 61 1.98 4.85 -19.74
N ARG A 62 3.22 4.89 -20.23
CA ARG A 62 4.12 6.04 -20.10
C ARG A 62 3.49 7.36 -20.58
N ARG A 63 2.70 7.31 -21.65
CA ARG A 63 2.01 8.50 -22.17
C ARG A 63 0.96 9.00 -21.19
N LEU A 64 0.17 8.11 -20.60
CA LEU A 64 -0.83 8.49 -19.59
C LEU A 64 -0.18 8.98 -18.30
N GLN A 65 0.89 8.30 -17.85
CA GLN A 65 1.67 8.71 -16.69
C GLN A 65 2.22 10.12 -16.88
N LYS A 66 2.90 10.40 -17.99
CA LYS A 66 3.49 11.72 -18.26
C LYS A 66 2.46 12.85 -18.16
N GLU A 67 1.31 12.69 -18.80
CA GLU A 67 0.24 13.70 -18.80
C GLU A 67 -0.40 13.89 -17.43
N PHE A 68 -0.58 12.80 -16.67
CA PHE A 68 -1.13 12.87 -15.32
C PHE A 68 -0.16 13.51 -14.32
N LEU A 69 1.12 13.13 -14.40
CA LEU A 69 2.18 13.55 -13.48
C LEU A 69 2.72 14.95 -13.75
N GLN A 70 2.51 15.49 -14.95
CA GLN A 70 2.86 16.88 -15.28
C GLN A 70 2.06 17.92 -14.45
N ASN A 71 0.98 17.51 -13.78
CA ASN A 71 0.18 18.43 -12.99
C ASN A 71 0.78 18.67 -11.59
N ASP A 72 1.00 19.94 -11.23
CA ASP A 72 1.60 20.32 -9.96
C ASP A 72 0.82 19.81 -8.73
N ASN A 73 -0.51 19.71 -8.79
CA ASN A 73 -1.30 19.17 -7.68
C ASN A 73 -1.04 17.68 -7.47
N VAL A 74 -0.82 16.94 -8.56
CA VAL A 74 -0.47 15.51 -8.50
C VAL A 74 0.93 15.35 -7.93
N GLU A 75 1.87 16.18 -8.39
CA GLU A 75 3.24 16.20 -7.91
C GLU A 75 3.33 16.53 -6.41
N ALA A 76 2.64 17.58 -5.97
CA ALA A 76 2.59 17.97 -4.56
C ALA A 76 1.97 16.87 -3.69
N PHE A 77 0.92 16.19 -4.17
CA PHE A 77 0.30 15.08 -3.45
C PHE A 77 1.20 13.83 -3.41
N LEU A 78 1.95 13.54 -4.48
CA LEU A 78 2.97 12.49 -4.50
C LEU A 78 4.06 12.75 -3.46
N ALA A 79 4.61 13.96 -3.43
CA ALA A 79 5.64 14.35 -2.47
C ALA A 79 5.13 14.25 -1.03
N LYS A 80 3.87 14.65 -0.79
CA LYS A 80 3.22 14.49 0.53
C LYS A 80 3.13 13.02 0.95
N VAL A 81 2.57 12.16 0.10
CA VAL A 81 2.39 10.73 0.41
C VAL A 81 3.74 10.04 0.60
N GLN A 82 4.73 10.36 -0.24
CA GLN A 82 6.09 9.84 -0.11
C GLN A 82 6.68 10.20 1.25
N ARG A 83 6.57 11.47 1.67
CA ARG A 83 7.07 11.93 2.97
C ARG A 83 6.38 11.20 4.12
N GLU A 84 5.05 11.10 4.10
CA GLU A 84 4.29 10.39 5.15
C GLU A 84 4.73 8.91 5.28
N ILE A 85 4.96 8.22 4.16
CA ILE A 85 5.46 6.84 4.18
C ILE A 85 6.87 6.77 4.79
N SER A 86 7.75 7.68 4.41
CA SER A 86 9.11 7.76 4.96
C SER A 86 9.10 8.06 6.46
N ASP A 87 8.25 9.00 6.91
CA ASP A 87 8.15 9.38 8.31
C ASP A 87 7.64 8.20 9.16
N VAL A 88 6.61 7.49 8.68
CA VAL A 88 6.13 6.26 9.33
C VAL A 88 7.24 5.21 9.37
N ALA A 89 7.96 4.97 8.27
CA ALA A 89 9.04 3.99 8.28
C ALA A 89 10.15 4.35 9.30
N LYS A 90 10.49 5.63 9.45
CA LYS A 90 11.46 6.13 10.43
C LYS A 90 10.96 5.95 11.86
N GLU A 91 9.75 6.40 12.17
CA GLU A 91 9.15 6.28 13.50
C GLU A 91 9.07 4.82 13.97
N GLU A 92 8.70 3.92 13.07
CA GLU A 92 8.60 2.50 13.34
C GLU A 92 9.96 1.84 13.57
N CYS A 93 10.97 2.24 12.80
CA CYS A 93 12.35 1.85 13.05
C CYS A 93 12.83 2.35 14.41
N ASP A 94 12.63 3.62 14.72
CA ASP A 94 13.09 4.22 15.97
C ASP A 94 12.45 3.53 17.17
N ARG A 95 11.13 3.28 17.13
CA ARG A 95 10.42 2.57 18.20
C ARG A 95 11.00 1.17 18.46
N LEU A 96 11.33 0.43 17.41
CA LEU A 96 11.93 -0.89 17.55
C LEU A 96 13.36 -0.86 18.12
N LEU A 97 14.09 0.28 18.09
CA LEU A 97 15.41 0.38 18.74
C LEU A 97 15.25 0.43 20.25
N TYR A 98 14.38 1.33 20.71
CA TYR A 98 14.18 1.57 22.13
C TYR A 98 13.56 0.36 22.86
N SER A 99 12.81 -0.49 22.16
CA SER A 99 12.27 -1.73 22.75
C SER A 99 13.32 -2.82 22.97
N THR A 100 14.39 -2.89 22.17
CA THR A 100 15.44 -3.92 22.35
C THR A 100 16.36 -3.59 23.53
N GLU A 101 16.60 -2.31 23.82
CA GLU A 101 17.52 -1.89 24.90
C GLU A 101 16.93 -2.08 26.33
N GLN A 102 15.62 -2.26 26.47
CA GLN A 102 14.97 -2.45 27.79
C GLN A 102 14.98 -3.90 28.29
N ASP A 103 15.06 -4.90 27.40
CA ASP A 103 15.09 -6.31 27.81
C ASP A 103 16.48 -6.76 28.30
N GLU A 104 17.56 -6.10 27.85
CA GLU A 104 18.93 -6.45 28.29
C GLU A 104 19.29 -5.89 29.68
N ASN A 105 18.53 -4.91 30.21
CA ASN A 105 18.88 -4.22 31.46
C ASN A 105 18.13 -4.75 32.70
N ASN A 106 17.27 -5.76 32.56
CA ASN A 106 16.51 -6.37 33.66
C ASN A 106 17.01 -7.76 34.11
N GLN A 107 18.13 -8.27 33.56
CA GLN A 107 18.81 -9.44 34.10
C GLN A 107 19.99 -9.02 34.98
N GLY A 108 19.67 -8.46 36.15
CA GLY A 108 20.64 -8.07 37.16
C GLY A 108 20.11 -8.24 38.58
N SER A 109 20.47 -9.38 39.20
CA SER A 109 20.48 -9.68 40.65
C SER A 109 19.21 -10.24 41.29
N GLU A 110 19.18 -11.56 41.51
CA GLU A 110 19.25 -12.15 42.87
C GLU A 110 19.72 -13.62 42.77
N GLU A 111 20.90 -13.91 43.34
CA GLU A 111 21.43 -15.26 43.53
C GLU A 111 20.85 -15.88 44.81
N ALA A 112 20.34 -17.12 44.73
CA ALA A 112 20.88 -18.27 45.50
C ALA A 112 20.05 -19.57 45.30
N ASN A 113 20.76 -20.63 44.90
CA ASN A 113 20.53 -22.05 45.19
C ASN A 113 19.27 -22.75 44.65
N ALA A 114 19.43 -23.50 43.56
CA ALA A 114 19.26 -24.96 43.58
C ALA A 114 19.77 -25.58 42.26
N ARG A 115 20.64 -26.58 42.40
CA ARG A 115 21.09 -27.48 41.33
C ARG A 115 19.88 -28.20 40.72
N SER A 116 19.69 -28.12 39.40
CA SER A 116 19.02 -29.18 38.67
C SER A 116 19.45 -29.22 37.21
N ASP A 117 19.65 -30.45 36.78
CA ASP A 117 20.27 -30.94 35.56
C ASP A 117 19.60 -30.51 34.24
N LEU A 118 20.46 -30.40 33.23
CA LEU A 118 20.24 -30.83 31.84
C LEU A 118 18.85 -30.57 31.24
N ASN A 119 18.73 -29.46 30.51
CA ASN A 119 18.07 -29.55 29.22
C ASN A 119 18.60 -28.51 28.23
N THR A 120 19.53 -28.97 27.38
CA THR A 120 19.99 -28.27 26.18
C THR A 120 18.83 -28.21 25.18
N HIS A 121 17.89 -27.30 25.39
CA HIS A 121 17.07 -26.78 24.30
C HIS A 121 17.80 -25.58 23.74
N SER A 122 18.70 -25.90 22.79
CA SER A 122 19.07 -25.00 21.71
C SER A 122 17.76 -24.49 21.10
N SER A 123 17.31 -23.32 21.55
CA SER A 123 16.31 -22.55 20.82
C SER A 123 17.01 -22.10 19.55
N GLU A 124 16.85 -22.95 18.54
CA GLU A 124 16.93 -22.53 17.16
C GLU A 124 15.97 -21.35 17.04
N GLU A 125 16.51 -20.14 17.09
CA GLU A 125 15.86 -18.96 16.53
C GLU A 125 15.66 -19.28 15.06
N ALA A 126 14.51 -19.89 14.77
CA ALA A 126 13.99 -19.98 13.43
C ALA A 126 14.01 -18.54 12.91
N ALA A 127 14.90 -18.29 11.96
CA ALA A 127 14.96 -17.02 11.24
C ALA A 127 13.54 -16.73 10.77
N VAL A 128 12.87 -15.82 11.47
CA VAL A 128 11.54 -15.36 11.09
C VAL A 128 11.77 -14.62 9.78
N GLU A 129 11.47 -15.26 8.65
CA GLU A 129 11.46 -14.68 7.29
C GLU A 129 10.37 -13.59 7.13
N GLY A 130 10.05 -12.87 8.21
CA GLY A 130 9.12 -11.76 8.24
C GLY A 130 9.89 -10.44 8.20
N ALA A 131 9.38 -9.47 7.45
CA ALA A 131 9.89 -8.11 7.55
C ALA A 131 9.65 -7.56 8.96
N ASP A 132 10.61 -6.81 9.51
CA ASP A 132 10.43 -6.17 10.82
C ASP A 132 9.24 -5.20 10.81
N ILE A 133 9.10 -4.48 9.70
CA ILE A 133 8.07 -3.47 9.50
C ILE A 133 7.37 -3.74 8.16
N ASP A 134 6.04 -3.85 8.21
CA ASP A 134 5.18 -4.00 7.04
C ASP A 134 4.24 -2.79 6.91
N ILE A 135 4.46 -1.98 5.87
CA ILE A 135 3.65 -0.80 5.57
C ILE A 135 2.80 -1.10 4.34
N VAL A 136 1.50 -1.07 4.51
CA VAL A 136 0.55 -1.17 3.42
C VAL A 136 0.08 0.21 3.04
N VAL A 137 0.15 0.53 1.76
CA VAL A 137 -0.39 1.77 1.21
C VAL A 137 -1.45 1.43 0.18
N THR A 138 -2.66 1.92 0.38
CA THR A 138 -3.77 1.72 -0.54
C THR A 138 -4.18 3.05 -1.17
N ILE A 139 -4.22 3.10 -2.50
CA ILE A 139 -4.49 4.32 -3.27
C ILE A 139 -5.69 4.07 -4.17
N CYS A 140 -6.76 4.84 -3.96
CA CYS A 140 -8.01 4.67 -4.68
C CYS A 140 -8.33 5.83 -5.63
N CYS A 141 -8.74 5.48 -6.85
CA CYS A 141 -9.44 6.40 -7.74
C CYS A 141 -10.86 5.87 -8.00
N GLU A 142 -11.57 6.38 -9.01
CA GLU A 142 -12.95 5.93 -9.25
C GLU A 142 -13.01 4.48 -9.76
N GLU A 143 -12.35 4.20 -10.90
CA GLU A 143 -12.40 2.90 -11.58
C GLU A 143 -11.17 2.02 -11.31
N GLY A 144 -10.12 2.55 -10.70
CA GLY A 144 -8.91 1.78 -10.38
C GLY A 144 -7.94 1.54 -11.55
N ARG A 145 -8.18 2.14 -12.72
CA ARG A 145 -7.44 1.83 -13.96
C ARG A 145 -6.43 2.88 -14.42
N HIS A 146 -6.57 4.14 -13.99
CA HIS A 146 -5.78 5.26 -14.53
C HIS A 146 -4.98 5.97 -13.45
N ARG A 147 -5.64 6.86 -12.70
CA ARG A 147 -5.00 7.73 -11.70
C ARG A 147 -4.29 6.93 -10.63
N SER A 148 -4.98 5.98 -10.00
CA SER A 148 -4.43 5.19 -8.89
C SER A 148 -3.23 4.35 -9.33
N VAL A 149 -3.30 3.76 -10.51
CA VAL A 149 -2.22 2.95 -11.09
C VAL A 149 -1.01 3.82 -11.41
N ALA A 150 -1.20 4.92 -12.16
CA ALA A 150 -0.12 5.84 -12.51
C ALA A 150 0.54 6.45 -11.26
N PHE A 151 -0.26 6.77 -10.24
CA PHE A 151 0.22 7.31 -8.97
C PHE A 151 1.08 6.28 -8.21
N VAL A 152 0.60 5.03 -8.09
CA VAL A 152 1.33 3.95 -7.41
C VAL A 152 2.65 3.63 -8.10
N GLU A 153 2.65 3.55 -9.43
CA GLU A 153 3.85 3.32 -10.24
C GLU A 153 4.91 4.42 -10.06
N GLU A 154 4.46 5.67 -9.96
CA GLU A 154 5.34 6.80 -9.69
C GLU A 154 5.91 6.75 -8.27
N LEU A 155 5.04 6.54 -7.28
CA LEU A 155 5.40 6.48 -5.88
C LEU A 155 6.42 5.37 -5.62
N ALA A 156 6.22 4.18 -6.19
CA ALA A 156 7.14 3.06 -6.07
C ALA A 156 8.54 3.42 -6.58
N ARG A 157 8.62 4.11 -7.72
CA ARG A 157 9.89 4.54 -8.31
C ARG A 157 10.62 5.53 -7.40
N ARG A 158 9.91 6.47 -6.80
CA ARG A 158 10.49 7.45 -5.87
C ARG A 158 10.97 6.80 -4.57
N LEU A 159 10.20 5.86 -4.02
CA LEU A 159 10.59 5.10 -2.84
C LEU A 159 11.80 4.21 -3.10
N ALA A 160 11.92 3.63 -4.31
CA ALA A 160 13.10 2.84 -4.69
C ALA A 160 14.38 3.69 -4.75
N MET A 161 14.28 4.98 -5.11
CA MET A 161 15.40 5.91 -5.10
C MET A 161 15.82 6.37 -3.70
N PHE A 162 14.95 6.17 -2.70
CA PHE A 162 15.23 6.51 -1.30
C PHE A 162 16.23 5.54 -0.63
N LYS A 163 16.69 4.50 -1.34
CA LYS A 163 17.50 3.40 -0.80
C LYS A 163 18.90 3.79 -0.30
N HIS A 164 19.41 4.99 -0.58
CA HIS A 164 20.75 5.41 -0.14
C HIS A 164 20.75 6.83 0.41
N GLY A 165 20.72 6.94 1.75
CA GLY A 165 21.39 7.99 2.50
C GLY A 165 20.82 9.40 2.37
N ASP A 166 19.82 9.72 3.19
CA ASP A 166 19.55 11.07 3.67
C ASP A 166 20.12 11.33 5.08
N GLY A 167 21.16 10.59 5.48
CA GLY A 167 21.98 10.89 6.67
C GLY A 167 21.70 10.03 7.91
N SER A 168 20.81 9.04 7.85
CA SER A 168 20.65 8.06 8.93
C SER A 168 21.71 6.96 8.84
N SER A 169 22.49 6.75 9.92
CA SER A 169 23.52 5.71 10.05
C SER A 169 22.99 4.26 10.01
N GLN A 170 21.68 4.08 9.88
CA GLN A 170 21.04 2.77 9.78
C GLN A 170 20.82 2.43 8.31
N HIS A 171 21.29 1.26 7.92
CA HIS A 171 20.97 0.66 6.63
C HIS A 171 19.67 -0.14 6.80
N TRP A 172 18.67 0.16 5.98
CA TRP A 172 17.40 -0.56 5.99
C TRP A 172 17.26 -1.27 4.65
N GLN A 173 16.87 -2.53 4.69
CA GLN A 173 16.56 -3.29 3.50
C GLN A 173 15.10 -3.01 3.11
N LEU A 174 14.90 -2.12 2.14
CA LEU A 174 13.57 -1.78 1.62
C LEU A 174 13.15 -2.74 0.49
N ASN A 175 12.03 -3.43 0.69
CA ASN A 175 11.33 -4.23 -0.32
C ASN A 175 10.00 -3.55 -0.67
N ILE A 176 9.72 -3.35 -1.96
CA ILE A 176 8.51 -2.68 -2.45
C ILE A 176 7.75 -3.65 -3.35
N ASN A 177 6.50 -3.94 -2.99
CA ASN A 177 5.57 -4.75 -3.78
C ASN A 177 4.47 -3.85 -4.35
N ILE A 178 4.12 -4.05 -5.62
CA ILE A 178 3.06 -3.31 -6.29
C ILE A 178 1.94 -4.27 -6.66
N THR A 179 0.69 -3.89 -6.43
CA THR A 179 -0.48 -4.66 -6.85
C THR A 179 -1.57 -3.74 -7.39
N HIS A 180 -2.06 -4.03 -8.59
CA HIS A 180 -3.15 -3.29 -9.20
C HIS A 180 -4.40 -4.16 -9.27
N ARG A 181 -5.36 -3.91 -8.37
CA ARG A 181 -6.55 -4.78 -8.24
C ARG A 181 -7.43 -4.80 -9.50
N ASP A 182 -7.58 -3.64 -10.14
CA ASP A 182 -8.56 -3.43 -11.21
C ASP A 182 -7.91 -3.34 -12.60
N ILE A 183 -6.64 -3.73 -12.71
CA ILE A 183 -5.95 -3.96 -13.99
C ILE A 183 -6.03 -5.46 -14.24
N GLY A 184 -6.84 -5.88 -15.22
CA GLY A 184 -6.85 -7.28 -15.67
C GLY A 184 -5.52 -7.66 -16.31
N ASP A 185 -5.25 -8.97 -16.41
CA ASP A 185 -4.11 -9.49 -17.18
C ASP A 185 -4.15 -8.94 -18.61
N LEU A 186 -2.97 -8.55 -19.10
CA LEU A 186 -2.77 -7.67 -20.25
C LEU A 186 -3.27 -8.23 -21.60
N GLU A 187 -3.84 -9.44 -21.64
CA GLU A 187 -4.16 -10.18 -22.86
C GLU A 187 -5.38 -9.64 -23.65
N ASP A 188 -6.20 -8.77 -23.05
CA ASP A 188 -7.41 -8.26 -23.72
C ASP A 188 -7.19 -6.98 -24.56
N CYS A 189 -5.97 -6.43 -24.65
CA CYS A 189 -5.76 -5.09 -25.21
C CYS A 189 -5.48 -5.05 -26.74
N GLU A 190 -5.10 -6.16 -27.37
CA GLU A 190 -4.75 -6.16 -28.81
C GLU A 190 -5.89 -6.54 -29.77
N GLN A 191 -7.06 -6.99 -29.29
CA GLN A 191 -8.11 -7.51 -30.19
C GLN A 191 -9.32 -6.58 -30.42
N SER A 192 -9.38 -5.37 -29.84
CA SER A 192 -10.56 -4.50 -29.96
C SER A 192 -10.47 -3.40 -31.03
N LEU A 193 -9.74 -3.63 -32.13
CA LEU A 193 -9.99 -2.91 -33.38
C LEU A 193 -11.22 -3.50 -34.07
N GLY A 194 -12.39 -3.19 -33.51
CA GLY A 194 -13.64 -3.26 -34.27
C GLY A 194 -14.70 -4.23 -33.77
N GLN A 195 -15.05 -4.26 -32.48
CA GLN A 195 -16.43 -4.62 -32.09
C GLN A 195 -16.89 -3.82 -30.86
N ASN A 196 -17.90 -2.98 -31.10
CA ASN A 196 -18.68 -2.28 -30.07
C ASN A 196 -19.50 -3.29 -29.25
N LYS A 197 -18.93 -3.92 -28.23
CA LYS A 197 -19.72 -4.60 -27.19
C LYS A 197 -19.17 -4.27 -25.81
N ARG A 198 -19.81 -3.30 -25.15
CA ARG A 198 -19.62 -3.01 -23.72
C ARG A 198 -20.44 -4.02 -22.91
N PRO A 199 -19.86 -4.87 -22.04
CA PRO A 199 -20.67 -5.67 -21.13
C PRO A 199 -21.26 -4.86 -19.97
N ASN A 200 -20.77 -3.64 -19.70
CA ASN A 200 -20.99 -3.02 -18.38
C ASN A 200 -21.95 -1.81 -18.35
N LYS A 201 -22.67 -1.51 -19.45
CA LYS A 201 -23.66 -0.41 -19.47
C LYS A 201 -24.98 -0.79 -18.78
N VAL A 202 -25.29 -2.09 -18.71
CA VAL A 202 -26.56 -2.59 -18.15
C VAL A 202 -26.53 -2.54 -16.62
N GLN A 203 -25.43 -2.94 -15.96
CA GLN A 203 -25.34 -2.91 -14.50
C GLN A 203 -25.33 -1.49 -13.92
N ALA A 204 -24.61 -0.55 -14.54
CA ALA A 204 -24.58 0.84 -14.08
C ALA A 204 -25.96 1.52 -14.24
N LYS A 205 -26.68 1.25 -15.34
CA LYS A 205 -28.04 1.76 -15.55
C LYS A 205 -29.06 1.11 -14.63
N ALA A 206 -28.93 -0.19 -14.34
CA ALA A 206 -29.81 -0.89 -13.39
C ALA A 206 -29.69 -0.30 -11.98
N ARG A 207 -28.46 -0.05 -11.50
CA ARG A 207 -28.22 0.59 -10.20
C ARG A 207 -28.74 2.04 -10.13
N GLN A 208 -28.69 2.79 -11.23
CA GLN A 208 -29.24 4.15 -11.27
C GLN A 208 -30.77 4.17 -11.32
N ARG A 209 -31.40 3.20 -12.01
CA ARG A 209 -32.86 3.04 -12.04
C ARG A 209 -33.41 2.62 -10.68
N GLU A 210 -32.74 1.68 -10.01
CA GLU A 210 -33.12 1.24 -8.66
C GLU A 210 -33.11 2.38 -7.63
N ARG A 211 -32.15 3.31 -7.73
CA ARG A 211 -32.11 4.51 -6.87
C ARG A 211 -33.28 5.48 -7.11
N ARG A 212 -33.78 5.58 -8.34
CA ARG A 212 -34.97 6.41 -8.65
C ARG A 212 -36.26 5.76 -8.19
N GLU A 213 -36.37 4.44 -8.33
CA GLU A 213 -37.56 3.68 -7.91
C GLU A 213 -37.68 3.58 -6.38
N LYS A 214 -36.57 3.53 -5.63
CA LYS A 214 -36.59 3.55 -4.16
C LYS A 214 -36.82 4.95 -3.56
N GLY A 215 -36.48 6.02 -4.27
CA GLY A 215 -36.78 7.39 -3.85
C GLY A 215 -38.27 7.74 -3.93
N ASN A 216 -38.99 7.15 -4.89
CA ASN A 216 -40.38 7.48 -5.18
C ASN A 216 -41.40 6.75 -4.29
N ARG A 217 -40.96 5.91 -3.34
CA ARG A 217 -41.85 5.08 -2.50
C ARG A 217 -42.20 5.71 -1.15
N TYR A 218 -41.54 6.82 -0.79
CA TYR A 218 -41.81 7.54 0.47
C TYR A 218 -42.67 8.79 0.28
N GLU A 219 -43.01 9.18 -0.96
CA GLU A 219 -43.80 10.39 -1.24
C GLU A 219 -45.29 10.10 -1.51
N SER A 220 -45.67 8.84 -1.72
CA SER A 220 -47.04 8.44 -2.09
C SER A 220 -47.84 7.82 -0.94
N HIS A 221 -47.53 8.11 0.32
CA HIS A 221 -48.26 7.56 1.48
C HIS A 221 -48.64 8.63 2.52
N LEU A 222 -48.70 9.90 2.10
CA LEU A 222 -49.09 11.05 2.93
C LEU A 222 -50.32 11.81 2.39
N GLU A 223 -51.03 11.26 1.40
CA GLU A 223 -52.36 11.72 0.99
C GLU A 223 -53.26 10.49 0.78
N ASP A 224 -53.90 10.07 1.87
CA ASP A 224 -55.33 9.68 1.98
C ASP A 224 -55.63 9.07 3.37
#